data_AF-A0A653JRK1-F1
#
_entry.id   AF-A0A653JRK1-F1
#
_cell.length_a   1.000
_cell.length_b   1.000
_cell.length_c   1.000
_cell.angle_alpha   90.00
_cell.angle_beta   90.00
_cell.angle_gamma   90.00
#
_symmetry.space_group_name_H-M   'P 1'
#
loop_
_entity.id
_entity.type
_entity.pdbx_description
1 polymer ?
#
loop_
_entity_poly.entity_id
_entity_poly.type
_entity_poly.pdbx_seq_one_letter_code
_entity_poly.pdbx_strand_id
1 'polypeptide(L)'
;MREGLVIRPLPHYLNAMGMLKDVSVTGGFGDLVAVFRQSEPGERLLPAVMAIACTSFILFLFWLDPKVNTYTYVPQEVVYVENWTHDRTDEEILQDRWQVQCLKDKLAAKRRESMKELGRMSGMDVEAIEADIEAERLARGEVEVDRPAGLQC
;
A
#
# COMPACT_ATOMS: atom_id res chain seq x y z
N MET A 1 -40.30 -40.52 -38.10
CA MET A 1 -40.03 -40.36 -36.65
C MET A 1 -39.85 -38.87 -36.39
N ARG A 2 -40.69 -38.28 -35.54
CA ARG A 2 -40.72 -36.84 -35.21
C ARG A 2 -40.31 -36.70 -33.75
N GLU A 3 -39.12 -36.19 -33.47
CA GLU A 3 -38.80 -35.55 -32.19
C GLU A 3 -37.90 -34.35 -32.46
N GLY A 4 -38.50 -33.17 -32.50
CA GLY A 4 -37.78 -31.90 -32.52
C GLY A 4 -37.54 -31.45 -31.08
N LEU A 5 -36.30 -31.06 -30.77
CA LEU A 5 -35.89 -30.48 -29.50
C LEU A 5 -36.71 -29.21 -29.19
N VAL A 6 -37.68 -29.34 -28.29
CA VAL A 6 -38.41 -28.20 -27.72
C VAL A 6 -37.52 -27.58 -26.64
N ILE A 7 -36.81 -26.51 -26.98
CA ILE A 7 -36.08 -25.69 -26.00
C ILE A 7 -37.14 -24.92 -25.20
N ARG A 8 -37.41 -25.35 -23.96
CA ARG A 8 -38.22 -24.57 -23.02
C ARG A 8 -37.41 -23.37 -22.56
N PRO A 9 -37.90 -22.12 -22.69
CA PRO A 9 -37.22 -20.97 -22.13
C PRO A 9 -37.16 -21.11 -20.61
N LEU A 10 -35.95 -21.18 -20.06
CA LEU A 10 -35.74 -21.11 -18.61
C LEU A 10 -36.20 -19.73 -18.14
N PRO A 11 -36.96 -19.62 -17.03
CA PRO A 11 -37.31 -18.31 -16.47
C PRO A 11 -36.03 -17.52 -16.16
N HIS A 12 -36.06 -16.22 -16.45
CA HIS A 12 -34.95 -15.30 -16.17
C HIS A 12 -34.50 -15.46 -14.71
N TYR A 13 -33.22 -15.68 -14.45
CA TYR A 13 -32.68 -16.02 -13.13
C TYR A 13 -33.08 -15.02 -12.02
N LEU A 14 -33.36 -13.77 -12.39
CA LEU A 14 -33.89 -12.72 -11.51
C LEU A 14 -35.28 -13.06 -10.93
N ASN A 15 -36.12 -13.82 -11.65
CA ASN A 15 -37.42 -14.30 -11.14
C ASN A 15 -37.27 -15.35 -10.02
N ALA A 16 -36.12 -16.03 -9.93
CA ALA A 16 -35.85 -16.99 -8.86
C ALA A 16 -35.38 -16.31 -7.56
N MET A 17 -34.89 -15.06 -7.64
CA MET A 17 -34.50 -14.27 -6.47
C MET A 17 -35.68 -13.40 -6.02
N GLY A 18 -36.40 -13.85 -4.99
CA GLY A 18 -37.64 -13.22 -4.51
C GLY A 18 -37.54 -11.74 -4.16
N MET A 19 -36.37 -11.26 -3.73
CA MET A 19 -36.15 -9.84 -3.39
C MET A 19 -35.86 -8.95 -4.61
N LEU A 20 -35.34 -9.51 -5.70
CA LEU A 20 -34.91 -8.75 -6.89
C LEU A 20 -35.95 -8.75 -8.02
N LYS A 21 -37.01 -9.56 -7.87
CA LYS A 21 -38.08 -9.71 -8.86
C LYS A 21 -38.91 -8.44 -9.05
N ASP A 22 -39.10 -7.65 -7.98
CA ASP A 22 -39.95 -6.45 -7.99
C ASP A 22 -39.14 -5.14 -8.11
N VAL A 23 -37.81 -5.23 -8.24
CA VAL A 23 -36.95 -4.07 -8.40
C VAL A 23 -36.98 -3.61 -9.86
N SER A 24 -37.72 -2.52 -10.12
CA SER A 24 -37.74 -1.89 -11.44
C SER A 24 -36.82 -0.67 -11.48
N VAL A 25 -35.91 -0.62 -12.46
CA VAL A 25 -35.00 0.51 -12.65
C VAL A 25 -35.78 1.79 -12.91
N THR A 26 -36.79 1.71 -13.78
CA THR A 26 -37.67 2.84 -14.11
C THR A 26 -38.52 3.31 -12.92
N GLY A 27 -38.97 2.40 -12.06
CA GLY A 27 -39.71 2.75 -10.84
C GLY A 27 -38.83 3.44 -9.81
N GLY A 28 -37.58 3.00 -9.64
CA GLY A 28 -36.61 3.64 -8.74
C GLY A 28 -36.28 5.08 -9.14
N PHE A 29 -36.14 5.37 -10.43
CA PHE A 29 -36.00 6.75 -10.91
C PHE A 29 -37.26 7.59 -10.64
N GLY A 30 -38.45 7.01 -10.84
CA GLY A 30 -39.72 7.68 -10.54
C GLY A 30 -39.87 8.03 -9.06
N ASP A 31 -39.48 7.12 -8.17
CA ASP A 31 -39.50 7.32 -6.72
C ASP A 31 -38.49 8.39 -6.29
N LEU A 32 -37.28 8.38 -6.86
CA LEU A 32 -36.27 9.40 -6.60
C LEU A 32 -36.74 10.80 -7.03
N VAL A 33 -37.41 10.91 -8.18
CA VAL A 33 -38.02 12.17 -8.65
C VAL A 33 -39.19 12.58 -7.75
N ALA A 34 -40.01 11.64 -7.28
CA ALA A 34 -41.12 11.91 -6.37
C ALA A 34 -40.62 12.44 -5.02
N VAL A 35 -39.60 11.81 -4.44
CA VAL A 35 -38.90 12.30 -3.23
C VAL A 35 -38.36 13.71 -3.45
N PHE A 36 -37.65 13.93 -4.56
CA PHE A 36 -37.16 15.26 -4.93
C PHE A 36 -38.25 16.28 -5.26
N ARG A 37 -39.52 15.89 -5.39
CA ARG A 37 -40.64 16.79 -5.63
C ARG A 37 -41.47 17.03 -4.37
N GLN A 38 -41.53 16.06 -3.47
CA GLN A 38 -42.34 16.09 -2.24
C GLN A 38 -41.59 16.56 -1.00
N SER A 39 -40.26 16.36 -0.89
CA SER A 39 -39.55 16.71 0.35
C SER A 39 -39.50 18.22 0.59
N GLU A 40 -39.51 18.65 1.84
CA GLU A 40 -39.39 20.07 2.18
C GLU A 40 -37.96 20.58 1.91
N PRO A 41 -37.75 21.91 1.70
CA PRO A 41 -36.43 22.46 1.34
C PRO A 41 -35.33 22.09 2.34
N GLY A 42 -35.65 21.97 3.64
CA GLY A 42 -34.70 21.58 4.69
C GLY A 42 -34.25 20.12 4.62
N GLU A 43 -35.14 19.21 4.20
CA GLU A 43 -34.88 17.76 4.14
C GLU A 43 -33.99 17.38 2.96
N ARG A 44 -34.02 18.17 1.88
CA ARG A 44 -33.19 17.96 0.68
C ARG A 44 -31.76 18.47 0.83
N LEU A 45 -31.56 19.49 1.68
CA LEU A 45 -30.26 20.16 1.83
C LEU A 45 -29.21 19.25 2.45
N LEU A 46 -29.56 18.53 3.52
CA LEU A 46 -28.62 17.68 4.26
C LEU A 46 -28.00 16.55 3.40
N PRO A 47 -28.79 15.71 2.68
CA PRO A 47 -28.24 14.68 1.82
C PRO A 47 -27.48 15.27 0.62
N ALA A 48 -27.94 16.41 0.07
CA ALA A 48 -27.25 17.07 -1.04
C ALA A 48 -25.87 17.60 -0.61
N VAL A 49 -25.78 18.25 0.55
CA VAL A 49 -24.51 18.74 1.11
C VAL A 49 -23.56 17.57 1.38
N MET A 50 -24.05 16.46 1.94
CA MET A 50 -23.22 15.26 2.15
C MET A 50 -22.71 14.66 0.84
N ALA A 51 -23.56 14.54 -0.18
CA ALA A 51 -23.15 14.03 -1.49
C ALA A 51 -22.06 14.91 -2.12
N ILE A 52 -22.22 16.24 -2.05
CA ILE A 52 -21.23 17.20 -2.54
C ILE A 52 -19.95 17.12 -1.73
N ALA A 53 -20.03 17.05 -0.40
CA ALA A 53 -18.88 16.98 0.50
C ALA A 53 -18.05 15.70 0.28
N CYS A 54 -18.70 14.54 0.17
CA CYS A 54 -18.00 13.29 -0.12
C CYS A 54 -17.31 13.33 -1.50
N THR A 55 -18.01 13.85 -2.51
CA THR A 55 -17.45 13.94 -3.87
C THR A 55 -16.30 14.93 -3.93
N SER A 56 -16.43 16.11 -3.31
CA SER A 56 -15.36 17.11 -3.27
C SER A 56 -14.16 16.63 -2.48
N PHE A 57 -14.37 15.89 -1.38
CA PHE A 57 -13.29 15.25 -0.62
C PHE A 57 -12.50 14.25 -1.47
N ILE A 58 -13.16 13.40 -2.25
CA ILE A 58 -12.49 12.46 -3.15
C ILE A 58 -11.67 13.20 -4.22
N LEU A 59 -12.24 14.23 -4.85
CA LEU A 59 -11.52 15.04 -5.84
C LEU A 59 -10.33 15.79 -5.23
N PHE A 60 -10.48 16.26 -3.99
CA PHE A 60 -9.40 16.90 -3.24
C PHE A 60 -8.26 15.91 -2.94
N LEU A 61 -8.57 14.67 -2.57
CA LEU A 61 -7.56 13.63 -2.39
C LEU A 61 -6.79 13.35 -3.69
N PHE A 62 -7.47 13.24 -4.83
CA PHE A 62 -6.79 13.09 -6.13
C PHE A 62 -5.88 14.27 -6.48
N TRP A 63 -6.23 15.48 -6.07
CA TRP A 63 -5.39 16.66 -6.26
C TRP A 63 -4.20 16.73 -5.30
N LEU A 64 -4.38 16.25 -4.06
CA LEU A 64 -3.30 16.18 -3.07
C LEU A 64 -2.31 15.05 -3.37
N ASP A 65 -2.79 13.88 -3.81
CA ASP A 65 -2.00 12.67 -4.04
C ASP A 65 -0.66 12.91 -4.80
N PRO A 66 -0.63 13.66 -5.94
CA PRO A 66 0.63 13.96 -6.63
C PRO A 66 1.56 14.92 -5.87
N LYS A 67 1.06 15.67 -4.88
CA LYS A 67 1.84 16.61 -4.07
C LYS A 67 2.44 15.99 -2.83
N VAL A 68 1.77 14.99 -2.25
CA VAL A 68 2.25 14.29 -1.04
C VAL A 68 3.17 13.11 -1.34
N ASN A 69 3.53 12.89 -2.61
CA ASN A 69 4.54 11.91 -3.02
C ASN A 69 4.25 10.49 -2.51
N THR A 70 2.96 10.13 -2.40
CA THR A 70 2.49 8.78 -2.02
C THR A 70 2.81 7.75 -3.09
N TYR A 71 3.04 8.20 -4.32
CA TYR A 71 3.54 7.38 -5.42
C TYR A 71 4.94 7.88 -5.79
N THR A 72 5.98 7.19 -5.30
CA THR A 72 7.30 7.31 -5.91
C THR A 72 7.18 6.63 -7.28
N TYR A 73 6.94 7.39 -8.35
CA TYR A 73 7.21 6.87 -9.69
C TYR A 73 8.69 6.52 -9.71
N VAL A 74 9.00 5.23 -9.54
CA VAL A 74 10.35 4.72 -9.73
C VAL A 74 10.48 4.59 -11.25
N PRO A 75 11.16 5.53 -11.95
CA PRO A 75 11.50 5.29 -13.35
C PRO A 75 12.16 3.91 -13.42
N GLN A 76 11.89 3.13 -14.47
CA GLN A 76 12.58 1.85 -14.68
C GLN A 76 14.08 2.14 -14.76
N GLU A 77 14.78 2.00 -13.64
CA GLU A 77 16.21 2.22 -13.57
C GLU A 77 16.85 1.11 -14.41
N VAL A 78 17.70 1.50 -15.36
CA VAL A 78 18.54 0.53 -16.06
C VAL A 78 19.50 -0.02 -15.00
N VAL A 79 19.20 -1.22 -14.48
CA VAL A 79 20.06 -1.90 -13.52
C VAL A 79 21.28 -2.40 -14.28
N TYR A 80 22.38 -1.66 -14.16
CA TYR A 80 23.66 -2.11 -14.67
C TYR A 80 24.18 -3.22 -13.77
N VAL A 81 24.19 -4.44 -14.29
CA VAL A 81 24.85 -5.56 -13.64
C VAL A 81 26.32 -5.52 -14.06
N GLU A 82 27.22 -5.29 -13.11
CA GLU A 82 28.64 -5.39 -13.38
C GLU A 82 28.99 -6.84 -13.76
N ASN A 83 29.67 -7.00 -14.89
CA ASN A 83 30.21 -8.29 -15.30
C ASN A 83 31.67 -8.38 -14.84
N TRP A 84 31.94 -9.27 -13.90
CA TRP A 84 33.28 -9.47 -13.33
C TRP A 84 34.07 -10.47 -14.18
N THR A 85 35.34 -10.16 -14.45
CA THR A 85 36.25 -11.05 -15.20
C THR A 85 36.67 -12.24 -14.34
N HIS A 86 37.00 -13.37 -14.96
CA HIS A 86 37.47 -14.56 -14.25
C HIS A 86 38.88 -14.41 -13.66
N ASP A 87 39.67 -13.44 -14.14
CA ASP A 87 41.07 -13.23 -13.75
C ASP A 87 41.24 -12.30 -12.54
N ARG A 88 40.18 -12.00 -11.79
CA ARG A 88 40.25 -11.12 -10.62
C ARG A 88 40.96 -11.78 -9.45
N THR A 89 41.69 -10.96 -8.70
CA THR A 89 42.39 -11.42 -7.49
C THR A 89 41.47 -11.38 -6.26
N ASP A 90 41.76 -12.23 -5.29
CA ASP A 90 40.99 -12.28 -4.03
C ASP A 90 41.05 -10.94 -3.25
N GLU A 91 42.16 -10.21 -3.36
CA GLU A 91 42.34 -8.89 -2.73
C GLU A 91 41.41 -7.83 -3.34
N GLU A 92 41.29 -7.79 -4.67
CA GLU A 92 40.36 -6.88 -5.36
C GLU A 92 38.90 -7.21 -5.01
N ILE A 93 38.55 -8.49 -4.90
CA ILE A 93 37.21 -8.93 -4.50
C ILE A 93 36.87 -8.46 -3.09
N LEU A 94 37.82 -8.56 -2.15
CA LEU A 94 37.63 -8.11 -0.77
C LEU A 94 37.45 -6.59 -0.68
N GLN A 95 38.23 -5.82 -1.45
CA GLN A 95 38.09 -4.37 -1.50
C GLN A 95 36.74 -3.92 -2.08
N ASP A 96 36.28 -4.52 -3.18
CA ASP A 96 34.98 -4.18 -3.78
C ASP A 96 33.82 -4.54 -2.84
N ARG A 97 33.85 -5.73 -2.23
CA ARG A 97 32.84 -6.15 -1.24
C ARG A 97 32.79 -5.18 -0.07
N TRP A 98 33.94 -4.69 0.36
CA TRP A 98 34.04 -3.72 1.45
C TRP A 98 33.37 -2.39 1.12
N GLN A 99 33.64 -1.84 -0.07
CA GLN A 99 33.04 -0.58 -0.51
C GLN A 99 31.50 -0.68 -0.57
N VAL A 100 30.99 -1.79 -1.12
CA VAL A 100 29.55 -2.05 -1.19
C VAL A 100 28.96 -2.21 0.21
N GLN A 101 29.62 -2.96 1.10
CA GLN A 101 29.18 -3.13 2.49
C GLN A 101 29.13 -1.78 3.21
N CYS A 102 30.11 -0.92 2.96
CA CYS A 102 30.16 0.39 3.56
C CYS A 102 28.98 1.29 3.17
N LEU A 103 28.61 1.28 1.90
CA LEU A 103 27.44 2.01 1.41
C LEU A 103 26.14 1.46 2.03
N LYS A 104 26.03 0.13 2.13
CA LYS A 104 24.89 -0.53 2.77
C LYS A 104 24.77 -0.17 4.24
N ASP A 105 25.88 -0.18 4.98
CA ASP A 105 25.92 0.18 6.40
C ASP A 105 25.51 1.64 6.62
N LYS A 106 26.01 2.57 5.77
CA LYS A 106 25.62 4.00 5.81
C LYS A 106 24.12 4.19 5.58
N LEU A 107 23.52 3.46 4.64
CA LEU A 107 22.08 3.51 4.38
C LEU A 107 21.26 2.85 5.50
N ALA A 108 21.74 1.74 6.06
CA ALA A 108 21.11 1.06 7.18
C ALA A 108 21.11 1.93 8.44
N ALA A 109 22.21 2.65 8.71
CA ALA A 109 22.30 3.60 9.82
C ALA A 109 21.25 4.72 9.71
N LYS A 110 21.17 5.38 8.55
CA LYS A 110 20.13 6.40 8.28
C LYS A 110 18.71 5.87 8.43
N ARG A 111 18.46 4.64 7.96
CA ARG A 111 17.15 3.99 8.12
C ARG A 111 16.83 3.70 9.59
N ARG A 112 17.82 3.24 10.37
CA ARG A 112 17.65 3.04 11.81
C ARG A 112 17.35 4.36 12.50
N GLU A 113 18.12 5.41 12.25
CA GLU A 113 17.91 6.74 12.83
C GLU A 113 16.51 7.29 12.55
N SER A 114 16.09 7.31 11.27
CA SER A 114 14.73 7.74 10.91
C SER A 114 13.63 6.90 11.57
N MET A 115 13.85 5.59 11.74
CA MET A 115 12.90 4.73 12.46
C MET A 115 12.86 5.06 13.96
N LYS A 116 14.00 5.35 14.59
CA LYS A 116 14.05 5.79 16.00
C LYS A 116 13.32 7.12 16.18
N GLU A 117 13.53 8.07 15.28
CA GLU A 117 12.83 9.36 15.30
C GLU A 117 11.32 9.20 15.16
N LEU A 118 10.85 8.35 14.23
CA LEU A 118 9.44 8.00 14.08
C LEU A 118 8.88 7.35 15.36
N GLY A 119 9.62 6.42 15.97
CA GLY A 119 9.25 5.78 17.23
C GLY A 119 9.04 6.82 18.34
N ARG A 120 10.01 7.72 18.53
CA ARG A 120 9.93 8.80 19.53
C ARG A 120 8.74 9.73 19.27
N MET A 121 8.49 10.12 18.02
CA MET A 121 7.33 10.95 17.66
C MET A 121 5.99 10.24 17.92
N SER A 122 5.95 8.91 17.78
CA SER A 122 4.78 8.10 18.09
C SER A 122 4.55 7.85 19.60
N GLY A 123 5.46 8.33 20.46
CA GLY A 123 5.41 8.14 21.90
C GLY A 123 5.97 6.80 22.40
N MET A 124 6.74 6.09 21.55
CA MET A 124 7.43 4.86 21.91
C MET A 124 8.75 5.18 22.62
N ASP A 125 9.07 4.44 23.68
CA ASP A 125 10.37 4.47 24.35
C ASP A 125 11.35 3.56 23.60
N VAL A 126 12.07 4.16 22.66
CA VAL A 126 12.97 3.45 21.75
C VAL A 126 14.22 2.96 22.48
N GLU A 127 14.67 3.73 23.46
CA GLU A 127 15.84 3.47 24.27
C GLU A 127 15.64 2.24 25.17
N ALA A 128 14.47 2.10 25.79
CA ALA A 128 14.13 0.90 26.56
C ALA A 128 14.08 -0.36 25.67
N ILE A 129 13.48 -0.25 24.48
CA ILE A 129 13.41 -1.36 23.53
C ILE A 129 14.81 -1.80 23.08
N GLU A 130 15.72 -0.86 22.82
CA GLU A 130 17.10 -1.18 22.44
C GLU A 130 17.86 -1.89 23.57
N ALA A 131 17.66 -1.44 24.81
CA ALA A 131 18.25 -2.09 25.98
C ALA A 131 17.74 -3.53 26.16
N ASP A 132 16.44 -3.76 25.97
CA ASP A 132 15.84 -5.09 26.04
C ASP A 132 16.34 -6.02 24.93
N ILE A 133 16.45 -5.51 23.69
CA ILE A 133 17.02 -6.24 22.56
C ILE A 133 18.48 -6.62 22.82
N GLU A 134 19.27 -5.70 23.38
CA GLU A 134 20.67 -5.97 23.72
C GLU A 134 20.81 -7.02 24.82
N ALA A 135 19.96 -6.95 25.85
CA ALA A 135 19.90 -7.96 26.91
C ALA A 135 19.53 -9.35 26.37
N GLU A 136 18.56 -9.42 25.45
CA GLU A 136 18.16 -10.68 24.80
C GLU A 136 19.29 -11.23 23.90
N ARG A 137 19.95 -10.36 23.13
CA ARG A 137 21.10 -10.73 22.28
C ARG A 137 22.23 -11.31 23.11
N LEU A 138 22.54 -10.68 24.25
CA LEU A 138 23.56 -11.15 25.18
C LEU A 138 23.18 -12.50 25.80
N ALA A 139 21.91 -12.68 26.19
CA ALA A 139 21.38 -13.94 26.73
C ALA A 139 21.43 -15.09 25.71
N ARG A 140 21.33 -14.77 24.43
CA ARG A 140 21.45 -15.73 23.31
C ARG A 140 22.89 -16.09 22.97
N GLY A 141 23.88 -15.39 23.54
CA GLY A 141 25.30 -15.64 23.28
C GLY A 141 25.75 -15.21 21.89
N GLU A 142 25.02 -14.31 21.23
CA GLU A 142 25.40 -13.77 19.93
C GLU A 142 26.59 -12.82 20.11
N VAL A 143 27.75 -13.22 19.60
CA VAL A 143 28.97 -12.40 19.58
C VAL A 143 28.96 -11.57 18.30
N GLU A 144 29.13 -10.26 18.44
CA GLU A 144 29.29 -9.36 17.31
C GLU A 144 30.56 -9.74 16.54
N VAL A 145 30.40 -10.16 15.28
CA VAL A 145 31.53 -10.58 14.45
C VAL A 145 32.34 -9.34 14.10
N ASP A 146 33.51 -9.22 14.72
CA ASP A 146 34.41 -8.11 14.47
C ASP A 146 34.81 -8.03 12.99
N ARG A 147 34.69 -6.83 12.46
CA ARG A 147 35.02 -6.49 11.09
C ARG A 147 36.54 -6.59 10.89
N PRO A 148 37.03 -7.19 9.78
CA PRO A 148 38.46 -7.34 9.57
C PRO A 148 39.19 -5.99 9.61
N ALA A 149 40.27 -5.93 10.38
CA ALA A 149 41.06 -4.71 10.57
C ALA A 149 41.76 -4.28 9.28
N GLY A 150 41.66 -2.99 8.94
CA GLY A 150 42.33 -2.38 7.78
C GLY A 150 41.41 -1.84 6.68
N LEU A 151 40.11 -2.12 6.76
CA LEU A 151 39.11 -1.65 5.82
C LEU A 151 38.14 -0.73 6.56
N GLN A 152 38.38 0.58 6.49
CA GLN A 152 37.51 1.60 7.11
C GLN A 152 36.42 2.04 6.13
N CYS A 153 35.27 2.39 6.73
CA CYS A 153 34.26 3.26 6.15
C CYS A 153 34.53 4.71 6.55
#